data_AF-A0A2X1JFK4-F1
#
_entry.id   AF-A0A2X1JFK4-F1
#
_cell.length_a   1.000
_cell.length_b   1.000
_cell.length_c   1.000
_cell.angle_alpha   90.00
_cell.angle_beta   90.00
_cell.angle_gamma   90.00
#
_symmetry.space_group_name_H-M   'P 1'
#
loop_
_entity.id
_entity.type
_entity.pdbx_description
1 polymer ?
#
loop_
_entity_poly.entity_id
_entity_poly.type
_entity_poly.pdbx_seq_one_letter_code
_entity_poly.pdbx_strand_id
1 'polypeptide(L)' 'MTPLVKDIIMSSTRMPALFLGHGSPMNVLEDNLYTRSWQKLGMTLPRRKRLWWFRLTGLPVEQE' A
#
# COMPACT_ATOMS: atom_id res chain seq x y z
N MET A 1 -33.00 2.04 21.31
CA MET A 1 -32.37 3.37 21.17
C MET A 1 -30.85 3.24 21.37
N THR A 2 -30.15 2.63 20.41
CA THR A 2 -28.67 2.53 20.39
C THR A 2 -28.14 2.41 18.94
N PRO A 3 -28.34 3.42 18.05
CA PRO A 3 -27.73 3.39 16.71
C PRO A 3 -26.25 3.85 16.75
N LEU A 4 -25.88 4.69 17.73
CA LEU A 4 -24.63 5.46 17.70
C LEU A 4 -23.35 4.62 17.69
N VAL A 5 -23.34 3.43 18.30
CA VAL A 5 -22.13 2.59 18.36
C VAL A 5 -21.86 1.86 17.04
N LYS A 6 -22.92 1.42 16.33
CA LYS A 6 -22.77 0.73 15.03
C LYS A 6 -22.19 1.67 13.98
N ASP A 7 -22.63 2.92 13.97
CA ASP A 7 -22.18 3.92 12.99
C ASP A 7 -20.73 4.34 13.24
N ILE A 8 -20.28 4.40 14.50
CA ILE A 8 -18.86 4.64 14.85
C ILE A 8 -17.97 3.49 14.36
N ILE A 9 -18.43 2.24 14.49
CA ILE A 9 -17.69 1.06 14.03
C ILE A 9 -17.66 0.99 12.49
N MET A 10 -18.75 1.38 11.81
CA MET A 10 -18.85 1.39 10.34
C MET A 10 -18.17 2.60 9.67
N SER A 11 -17.95 3.70 10.40
CA SER A 11 -17.31 4.93 9.91
C SER A 11 -15.79 4.78 9.68
N SER A 12 -15.12 3.90 10.41
CA SER A 12 -13.69 3.62 10.20
C SER A 12 -13.51 2.68 9.00
N THR A 13 -13.61 3.21 7.78
CA THR A 13 -13.20 2.49 6.57
C THR A 13 -11.69 2.22 6.67
N ARG A 14 -11.32 1.04 7.16
CA ARG A 14 -9.92 0.61 7.28
C ARG A 14 -9.33 0.50 5.88
N MET A 15 -8.28 1.28 5.62
CA MET A 15 -7.51 1.17 4.39
C MET A 15 -6.49 0.03 4.50
N PRO A 16 -6.29 -0.77 3.44
CA PRO A 16 -5.28 -1.80 3.44
C PRO A 16 -3.88 -1.19 3.44
N ALA A 17 -3.01 -1.68 4.34
CA ALA A 17 -1.58 -1.43 4.33
C ALA A 17 -0.86 -2.63 3.71
N LEU A 18 0.11 -2.37 2.83
CA LEU A 18 0.82 -3.40 2.08
C LEU A 18 2.32 -3.19 2.25
N PHE A 19 3.03 -4.26 2.54
CA PHE A 19 4.48 -4.31 2.54
C PHE A 19 4.95 -5.04 1.29
N LEU A 20 5.61 -4.32 0.38
CA LEU A 20 6.13 -4.88 -0.86
C LEU A 20 7.65 -5.00 -0.76
N GLY A 21 8.14 -6.22 -0.59
CA GLY A 21 9.56 -6.52 -0.71
C GLY A 21 9.90 -6.78 -2.19
N HIS A 22 10.93 -6.11 -2.71
CA HIS A 22 11.38 -6.34 -4.08
C HIS A 22 12.61 -7.26 -4.16
N GLY A 23 13.37 -7.42 -3.07
CA GLY A 23 14.61 -8.21 -3.05
C GLY A 23 15.68 -7.58 -3.93
N SER A 24 15.62 -7.82 -5.25
CA SER A 24 16.40 -7.12 -6.26
C SER A 24 15.64 -5.90 -6.80
N PRO A 25 16.29 -4.75 -7.03
CA PRO A 25 15.65 -3.59 -7.67
C PRO A 25 14.99 -3.91 -9.03
N MET A 26 15.53 -4.89 -9.78
CA MET A 26 14.99 -5.26 -11.09
C MET A 26 13.56 -5.81 -11.01
N ASN A 27 13.17 -6.39 -9.87
CA ASN A 27 11.80 -6.85 -9.64
C ASN A 27 10.77 -5.70 -9.60
N VAL A 28 11.23 -4.45 -9.49
CA VAL A 28 10.38 -3.25 -9.54
C VAL A 28 10.42 -2.58 -10.91
N LEU A 29 11.56 -2.66 -11.60
CA LEU A 29 11.83 -1.89 -12.82
C LEU A 29 11.39 -2.61 -14.10
N GLU A 30 11.39 -3.94 -14.10
CA GLU A 30 11.06 -4.74 -15.29
C GLU A 30 9.64 -5.30 -15.28
N ASP A 31 9.13 -5.63 -16.47
CA ASP A 31 7.89 -6.41 -16.61
C ASP A 31 8.16 -7.89 -16.34
N ASN A 32 7.84 -8.32 -15.13
CA ASN A 32 8.05 -9.67 -14.64
C ASN A 32 6.85 -10.11 -13.80
N LEU A 33 6.96 -11.31 -13.22
CA LEU A 33 5.87 -11.90 -12.44
C LEU A 33 5.50 -11.04 -11.21
N TYR A 34 6.46 -10.35 -10.59
CA TYR A 34 6.22 -9.50 -9.43
C TYR A 34 5.47 -8.22 -9.80
N THR A 35 5.92 -7.50 -10.82
CA THR A 35 5.26 -6.25 -11.27
C THR A 35 3.84 -6.52 -11.79
N ARG A 36 3.62 -7.60 -12.54
CA ARG A 36 2.27 -8.01 -12.96
C ARG A 36 1.37 -8.37 -11.78
N SER A 37 1.90 -9.04 -10.77
CA SER A 37 1.15 -9.38 -9.55
C SER A 37 0.74 -8.14 -8.77
N TRP A 38 1.65 -7.16 -8.63
CA TRP A 38 1.34 -5.88 -7.98
C TRP A 38 0.34 -5.04 -8.76
N GLN A 39 0.41 -5.05 -10.08
CA GLN A 39 -0.57 -4.35 -10.92
C GLN A 39 -1.97 -4.93 -10.74
N LYS A 40 -2.10 -6.27 -10.79
CA LYS A 40 -3.38 -6.95 -10.53
C LYS A 40 -3.91 -6.63 -9.13
N LEU A 41 -3.02 -6.64 -8.13
CA LEU A 41 -3.39 -6.27 -6.76
C LEU A 41 -3.87 -4.81 -6.68
N GLY A 42 -3.16 -3.87 -7.32
CA GLY A 42 -3.53 -2.46 -7.42
C GLY A 42 -4.92 -2.23 -8.02
N MET A 43 -5.35 -3.06 -8.98
CA MET A 43 -6.69 -3.01 -9.56
C MET A 43 -7.80 -3.49 -8.62
N THR A 44 -7.47 -4.39 -7.68
CA THR A 44 -8.45 -4.91 -6.70
C THR A 44 -8.62 -4.03 -5.46
N LEU A 45 -7.65 -3.14 -5.20
CA LEU A 45 -7.69 -2.28 -4.02
C LEU A 45 -8.69 -1.12 -4.18
N PRO A 46 -9.36 -0.71 -3.10
CA PRO A 46 -10.24 0.45 -3.14
C PRO A 46 -9.47 1.71 -3.52
N ARG A 47 -10.11 2.54 -4.35
CA ARG A 47 -9.49 3.75 -4.91
C ARG A 47 -9.20 4.76 -3.80
N ARG A 48 -7.91 4.89 -3.48
CA ARG A 48 -7.39 5.82 -2.47
C ARG A 48 -7.32 7.27 -2.97
N LYS A 49 -7.61 8.22 -2.09
CA LYS A 49 -7.38 9.66 -2.33
C LYS A 49 -5.91 10.07 -2.15
N ARG A 50 -5.13 9.28 -1.40
CA ARG A 50 -3.72 9.55 -1.09
C ARG A 50 -2.92 8.25 -0.97
N LEU A 51 -1.70 8.25 -1.50
CA LEU A 51 -0.70 7.18 -1.39
C LEU A 51 0.41 7.67 -0.47
N TRP A 52 0.70 6.91 0.59
CA TRP A 52 1.87 7.11 1.43
C TRP A 52 2.90 6.02 1.10
N TRP A 53 4.12 6.42 0.75
CA TRP A 53 5.25 5.52 0.51
C TRP A 53 6.23 5.66 1.66
N PHE A 54 6.62 4.53 2.25
CA PHE A 54 7.66 4.48 3.28
C PHE A 54 8.82 3.68 2.74
N ARG A 55 10.00 4.30 2.72
CA ARG A 55 11.24 3.61 2.37
C ARG A 55 11.82 2.98 3.63
N LEU A 56 12.02 1.66 3.60
CA LEU A 56 12.53 0.90 4.75
C LEU A 56 14.05 0.65 4.69
N THR A 57 14.82 1.54 4.07
CA THR A 57 16.29 1.41 4.04
C THR A 57 16.89 2.10 5.26
N GLY A 58 17.68 1.38 6.07
CA GLY A 58 18.42 1.92 7.22
C GLY A 58 19.68 2.72 6.85
N LEU A 59 19.83 3.13 5.59
CA LEU A 59 20.95 3.97 5.16
C LEU A 59 20.53 5.44 5.21
N PRO A 60 21.39 6.33 5.73
CA PRO A 60 21.11 7.76 5.73
C PRO A 60 20.91 8.25 4.29
N VAL A 61 19.86 9.03 4.07
CA VAL A 61 19.66 9.76 2.82
C VAL A 61 20.66 10.90 2.81
N GLU A 62 21.78 10.74 2.13
CA GLU A 62 22.54 11.89 1.62
C GLU A 62 21.72 12.45 0.44
N GLN A 63 21.24 13.68 0.63
CA GLN A 63 20.54 14.43 -0.40
C GLN A 63 21.57 15.03 -1.35
N GLU A 64 21.37 14.81 -2.65
CA GLU A 64 21.78 15.74 -3.71
C GLU A 64 20.54 16.44 -4.26
#